data_AF-A0A349JKG9-F1
#
_entry.id   AF-A0A349JKG9-F1
#
_cell.length_a   1.000
_cell.length_b   1.000
_cell.length_c   1.000
_cell.angle_alpha   90.00
_cell.angle_beta   90.00
_cell.angle_gamma   90.00
#
_symmetry.space_group_name_H-M   'P 1'
#
loop_
_entity.id
_entity.type
_entity.pdbx_description
1 polymer ?
#
loop_
_entity_poly.entity_id
_entity_poly.type
_entity_poly.pdbx_seq_one_letter_code
_entity_poly.pdbx_strand_id
1 'polypeptide(L)'
;MVTTPTPVVTTPTPVVTTPTPVVTPAGSLQFSAAIYNVNEDGTPVTAVTVTRTGSDGAVSAVVSLSDGTAKFSSGDYSTTPTTVNFAAGDTAPKTIQVPILNDTAYDPNETLTLTLKNPTGGATIGTQSNATLEIVDNDTQPEWLSTINFHRTAAKLPLVRENPIVEVGAVAHSKYMVKSGIGSTHYEGPGNQWYTPEGAKAGASGNVSSGYGLNTTDVD
;
A
#
# COMPACT_ATOMS: atom_id res chain seq x y z
N MET A 1 -62.72 -61.38 -50.71
CA MET A 1 -61.33 -60.90 -50.90
C MET A 1 -60.99 -60.04 -49.68
N VAL A 2 -59.96 -60.42 -48.92
CA VAL A 2 -59.56 -59.71 -47.70
C VAL A 2 -58.45 -58.74 -48.07
N THR A 3 -58.69 -57.43 -47.91
CA THR A 3 -57.67 -56.40 -48.13
C THR A 3 -56.99 -56.10 -46.79
N THR A 4 -55.71 -56.44 -46.70
CA THR A 4 -54.87 -56.11 -45.55
C THR A 4 -54.68 -54.58 -45.49
N PRO A 5 -54.96 -53.91 -44.35
CA PRO A 5 -54.73 -52.47 -44.24
C PRO A 5 -53.23 -52.17 -44.26
N THR A 6 -52.84 -51.18 -45.07
CA THR A 6 -51.47 -50.66 -45.13
C THR A 6 -51.12 -49.99 -43.79
N PRO A 7 -49.99 -50.32 -43.15
CA PRO A 7 -49.59 -49.66 -41.91
C PRO A 7 -49.28 -48.18 -42.18
N VAL A 8 -49.93 -47.30 -41.42
CA VAL A 8 -49.64 -45.86 -41.45
C VAL A 8 -48.33 -45.64 -40.70
N VAL A 9 -47.26 -45.33 -41.43
CA VAL A 9 -46.00 -44.89 -40.84
C VAL A 9 -46.20 -43.44 -40.37
N THR A 10 -46.43 -43.25 -39.06
CA THR A 10 -46.37 -41.92 -38.45
C THR A 10 -44.92 -41.57 -38.21
N THR A 11 -44.36 -40.67 -39.03
CA THR A 11 -43.07 -40.05 -38.75
C THR A 11 -43.16 -39.32 -37.42
N PRO A 12 -42.32 -39.61 -36.41
CA PRO A 12 -42.35 -38.88 -35.15
C PRO A 12 -42.04 -37.41 -35.44
N THR A 13 -42.91 -36.51 -34.96
CA THR A 13 -42.65 -35.07 -35.00
C THR A 13 -41.35 -34.80 -34.24
N PRO A 14 -40.36 -34.10 -34.84
CA PRO A 14 -39.14 -33.77 -34.13
C PRO A 14 -39.49 -32.96 -32.88
N VAL A 15 -39.09 -33.46 -31.71
CA VAL A 15 -39.23 -32.71 -30.46
C VAL A 15 -38.28 -31.53 -30.55
N VAL A 16 -38.84 -30.34 -30.77
CA VAL A 16 -38.09 -29.09 -30.66
C VAL A 16 -37.78 -28.89 -29.18
N THR A 17 -36.60 -29.32 -28.75
CA THR A 17 -36.09 -28.94 -27.44
C THR A 17 -35.72 -27.46 -27.50
N THR A 18 -36.55 -26.60 -26.92
CA THR A 18 -36.17 -25.21 -26.66
C THR A 18 -34.90 -25.23 -25.81
N PRO A 19 -33.79 -24.60 -26.24
CA PRO A 19 -32.59 -24.55 -25.41
C PRO A 19 -32.95 -23.84 -24.10
N THR A 20 -32.61 -24.46 -22.96
CA THR A 20 -32.71 -23.80 -21.67
C THR A 20 -31.87 -22.51 -21.75
N PRO A 21 -32.44 -21.33 -21.46
CA PRO A 21 -31.67 -20.10 -21.48
C PRO A 21 -30.50 -20.24 -20.51
N VAL A 22 -29.29 -20.05 -21.00
CA VAL A 22 -28.09 -20.00 -20.15
C VAL A 22 -28.19 -18.70 -19.35
N VAL A 23 -28.63 -18.81 -18.09
CA VAL A 23 -28.63 -17.66 -17.17
C VAL A 23 -27.17 -17.29 -16.94
N THR A 24 -26.79 -16.10 -17.41
CA THR A 24 -25.45 -15.58 -17.18
C THR A 24 -25.40 -15.07 -15.73
N PRO A 25 -24.41 -15.44 -14.91
CA PRO A 25 -24.30 -14.92 -13.56
C PRO A 25 -23.70 -13.51 -13.53
N ALA A 26 -23.99 -12.75 -12.49
CA ALA A 26 -23.36 -11.44 -12.24
C ALA A 26 -21.84 -11.59 -12.05
N GLY A 27 -21.41 -12.73 -11.50
CA GLY A 27 -20.02 -13.11 -11.31
C GLY A 27 -19.42 -12.66 -9.97
N SER A 28 -18.11 -12.83 -9.85
CA SER A 28 -17.32 -12.33 -8.74
C SER A 28 -16.41 -11.18 -9.17
N LEU A 29 -16.16 -10.24 -8.25
CA LEU A 29 -15.14 -9.20 -8.36
C LEU A 29 -13.94 -9.55 -7.50
N GLN A 30 -12.73 -9.46 -8.05
CA GLN A 30 -11.50 -9.80 -7.35
C GLN A 30 -10.32 -9.00 -7.87
N PHE A 31 -9.28 -8.82 -7.05
CA PHE A 31 -8.02 -8.28 -7.56
C PHE A 31 -7.38 -9.27 -8.56
N SER A 32 -6.71 -8.74 -9.57
CA SER A 32 -6.00 -9.55 -10.57
C SER A 32 -4.72 -10.21 -10.02
N ALA A 33 -4.13 -9.62 -8.98
CA ALA A 33 -2.92 -10.06 -8.32
C ALA A 33 -3.00 -9.83 -6.81
N ALA A 34 -2.17 -10.57 -6.06
CA ALA A 34 -2.04 -10.41 -4.62
C ALA A 34 -1.10 -9.25 -4.22
N ILE A 35 -0.19 -8.86 -5.11
CA ILE A 35 0.81 -7.82 -4.87
C ILE A 35 0.82 -6.87 -6.07
N TYR A 36 0.84 -5.57 -5.79
CA TYR A 36 1.04 -4.49 -6.75
C TYR A 36 2.23 -3.64 -6.31
N ASN A 37 2.86 -2.93 -7.26
CA ASN A 37 3.92 -1.98 -6.98
C ASN A 37 3.55 -0.62 -7.57
N VAL A 38 3.91 0.44 -6.87
CA VAL A 38 3.77 1.83 -7.30
C VAL A 38 5.02 2.58 -6.88
N ASN A 39 5.52 3.48 -7.72
CA ASN A 39 6.57 4.40 -7.30
C ASN A 39 5.96 5.58 -6.53
N GLU A 40 6.68 6.09 -5.57
CA GLU A 40 6.38 7.34 -4.88
C GLU A 40 6.72 8.57 -5.76
N ASP A 41 6.49 8.55 -7.07
CA ASP A 41 6.92 9.64 -7.96
C ASP A 41 5.82 10.66 -8.28
N GLY A 42 4.72 10.61 -7.53
CA GLY A 42 3.55 11.46 -7.74
C GLY A 42 2.78 11.12 -9.01
N THR A 43 3.20 10.10 -9.78
CA THR A 43 2.43 9.59 -10.91
C THR A 43 1.28 8.76 -10.37
N PRO A 44 0.02 9.07 -10.70
CA PRO A 44 -1.12 8.23 -10.33
C PRO A 44 -1.01 6.89 -11.08
N VAL A 45 -0.35 5.91 -10.47
CA VAL A 45 -0.18 4.62 -11.12
C VAL A 45 -1.53 3.90 -11.15
N THR A 46 -1.93 3.51 -12.35
CA THR A 46 -3.17 2.78 -12.66
C THR A 46 -3.02 1.27 -12.37
N ALA A 47 -2.26 0.87 -11.34
CA ALA A 47 -1.78 -0.50 -11.22
C ALA A 47 -2.76 -1.48 -10.58
N VAL A 48 -3.65 -1.03 -9.68
CA VAL A 48 -4.55 -1.96 -8.99
C VAL A 48 -5.68 -2.35 -9.92
N THR A 49 -5.64 -3.59 -10.39
CA THR A 49 -6.59 -4.11 -11.36
C THR A 49 -7.60 -5.04 -10.70
N VAL A 50 -8.89 -4.79 -10.94
CA VAL A 50 -9.99 -5.65 -10.53
C VAL A 50 -10.55 -6.35 -11.78
N THR A 51 -10.83 -7.64 -11.65
CA THR A 51 -11.42 -8.46 -12.70
C THR A 51 -12.82 -8.95 -12.31
N ARG A 52 -13.62 -9.30 -13.31
CA ARG A 52 -14.98 -9.81 -13.17
C ARG A 52 -15.12 -11.15 -13.91
N THR A 53 -15.72 -12.15 -13.29
CA THR A 53 -15.89 -13.50 -13.87
C THR A 53 -17.24 -13.78 -14.54
N GLY A 54 -18.22 -12.90 -14.33
CA GLY A 54 -19.55 -12.95 -14.95
C GLY A 54 -19.87 -11.64 -15.67
N SER A 55 -21.07 -11.49 -16.21
CA SER A 55 -21.41 -10.30 -17.01
C SER A 55 -22.87 -9.87 -16.88
N ASP A 56 -23.67 -10.54 -16.06
CA ASP A 56 -25.07 -10.17 -15.85
C ASP A 56 -25.23 -8.94 -14.96
N GLY A 57 -26.01 -7.98 -15.45
CA GLY A 57 -26.22 -6.69 -14.77
C GLY A 57 -24.96 -5.83 -14.61
N ALA A 58 -25.18 -4.58 -14.22
CA ALA A 58 -24.12 -3.71 -13.76
C ALA A 58 -23.77 -4.04 -12.31
N VAL A 59 -22.47 -4.07 -11.99
CA VAL A 59 -21.96 -4.43 -10.65
C VAL A 59 -20.87 -3.46 -10.23
N SER A 60 -20.70 -3.32 -8.93
CA SER A 60 -19.63 -2.51 -8.36
C SER A 60 -19.09 -3.10 -7.06
N ALA A 61 -17.93 -2.63 -6.63
CA ALA A 61 -17.37 -2.86 -5.30
C ALA A 61 -16.56 -1.63 -4.87
N VAL A 62 -16.33 -1.48 -3.57
CA VAL A 62 -15.46 -0.47 -3.00
C VAL A 62 -14.11 -1.09 -2.71
N VAL A 63 -13.03 -0.42 -3.13
CA VAL A 63 -11.67 -0.72 -2.65
C VAL A 63 -11.38 0.18 -1.46
N SER A 64 -11.19 -0.43 -0.29
CA SER A 64 -10.76 0.24 0.93
C SER A 64 -9.26 0.07 1.15
N LEU A 65 -8.61 1.14 1.57
CA LEU A 65 -7.20 1.17 1.96
C LEU A 65 -7.08 1.07 3.49
N SER A 66 -6.08 0.34 3.97
CA SER A 66 -5.69 0.36 5.38
C SER A 66 -4.18 0.32 5.52
N ASP A 67 -3.68 0.94 6.58
CA ASP A 67 -2.26 1.02 6.91
C ASP A 67 -1.56 -0.34 6.84
N GLY A 68 -0.36 -0.33 6.27
CA GLY A 68 0.65 -1.38 6.46
C GLY A 68 1.84 -0.77 7.18
N THR A 69 3.01 -0.76 6.52
CA THR A 69 4.14 0.09 6.94
C THR A 69 3.92 1.55 6.56
N ALA A 70 3.27 1.81 5.42
CA ALA A 70 2.76 3.13 5.08
C ALA A 70 1.55 3.46 5.98
N LYS A 71 1.51 4.67 6.51
CA LYS A 71 0.51 5.21 7.41
C LYS A 71 -0.15 6.46 6.84
N PHE A 72 -1.47 6.50 6.96
CA PHE A 72 -2.23 7.73 6.70
C PHE A 72 -1.77 8.88 7.62
N SER A 73 -1.30 8.56 8.84
CA SER A 73 -0.87 9.55 9.83
C SER A 73 0.48 10.20 9.53
N SER A 74 1.40 9.52 8.85
CA SER A 74 2.67 10.13 8.38
C SER A 74 2.47 10.89 7.08
N GLY A 75 1.44 10.53 6.31
CA GLY A 75 1.08 11.23 5.09
C GLY A 75 1.54 10.53 3.81
N ASP A 76 1.83 9.23 3.87
CA ASP A 76 2.34 8.45 2.72
C ASP A 76 1.23 8.21 1.67
N TYR A 77 -0.03 8.28 2.09
CA TYR A 77 -1.18 8.14 1.21
C TYR A 77 -2.42 8.86 1.75
N SER A 78 -3.41 9.09 0.87
CA SER A 78 -4.72 9.62 1.29
C SER A 78 -5.83 8.57 1.22
N THR A 79 -6.82 8.68 2.10
CA THR A 79 -7.94 7.75 2.17
C THR A 79 -9.15 8.29 1.41
N THR A 80 -9.24 7.96 0.12
CA THR A 80 -10.48 8.14 -0.65
C THR A 80 -11.01 6.77 -1.05
N PRO A 81 -12.16 6.32 -0.49
CA PRO A 81 -12.82 5.10 -0.95
C PRO A 81 -13.02 5.15 -2.46
N THR A 82 -12.48 4.16 -3.16
CA THR A 82 -12.54 4.13 -4.62
C THR A 82 -13.49 3.04 -5.07
N THR A 83 -14.54 3.41 -5.81
CA THR A 83 -15.52 2.46 -6.33
C THR A 83 -15.08 1.98 -7.71
N VAL A 84 -14.99 0.67 -7.89
CA VAL A 84 -14.82 0.05 -9.21
C VAL A 84 -16.19 -0.34 -9.76
N ASN A 85 -16.45 0.02 -11.02
CA ASN A 85 -17.74 -0.20 -11.67
C ASN A 85 -17.57 -1.00 -12.97
N PHE A 86 -18.43 -2.00 -13.16
CA PHE A 86 -18.57 -2.75 -14.40
C PHE A 86 -19.99 -2.55 -14.92
N ALA A 87 -20.12 -2.11 -16.18
CA ALA A 87 -21.43 -2.03 -16.82
C ALA A 87 -22.00 -3.43 -17.08
N ALA A 88 -23.30 -3.50 -17.41
CA ALA A 88 -23.89 -4.76 -17.87
C ALA A 88 -23.16 -5.28 -19.11
N GLY A 89 -22.79 -6.56 -19.13
CA GLY A 89 -22.00 -7.17 -20.19
C GLY A 89 -20.49 -6.91 -20.13
N ASP A 90 -20.03 -5.98 -19.29
CA ASP A 90 -18.61 -5.61 -19.22
C ASP A 90 -17.81 -6.63 -18.40
N THR A 91 -16.80 -7.21 -19.04
CA THR A 91 -15.85 -8.18 -18.48
C THR A 91 -14.41 -7.70 -18.58
N ALA A 92 -14.17 -6.51 -19.14
CA ALA A 92 -12.84 -5.96 -19.28
C ALA A 92 -12.30 -5.56 -17.90
N PRO A 93 -11.04 -5.90 -17.56
CA PRO A 93 -10.44 -5.50 -16.28
C PRO A 93 -10.51 -3.98 -16.07
N LYS A 94 -10.72 -3.58 -14.81
CA LYS A 94 -10.78 -2.17 -14.41
C LYS A 94 -9.61 -1.84 -13.52
N THR A 95 -8.91 -0.77 -13.86
CA THR A 95 -7.84 -0.21 -13.06
C THR A 95 -8.40 0.88 -12.15
N ILE A 96 -7.96 0.90 -10.90
CA ILE A 96 -8.23 1.99 -9.97
C ILE A 96 -6.94 2.74 -9.65
N GLN A 97 -7.04 4.02 -9.33
CA GLN A 97 -5.92 4.82 -8.84
C GLN A 97 -5.90 4.78 -7.32
N VAL A 98 -4.72 4.55 -6.76
CA VAL A 98 -4.48 4.68 -5.31
C VAL A 98 -3.69 5.98 -5.12
N PRO A 99 -4.20 6.94 -4.33
CA PRO A 99 -3.57 8.24 -4.18
C PRO A 99 -2.40 8.17 -3.18
N ILE A 100 -1.23 7.84 -3.71
CA ILE A 100 0.06 7.94 -3.02
C ILE A 100 0.49 9.40 -2.99
N LEU A 101 1.02 9.84 -1.86
CA LEU A 101 1.54 11.19 -1.67
C LEU A 101 3.05 11.11 -1.85
N ASN A 102 3.60 11.93 -2.74
CA ASN A 102 5.04 11.98 -3.00
C ASN A 102 5.64 13.11 -2.17
N ASP A 103 6.82 12.87 -1.59
CA ASP A 103 7.63 13.91 -0.98
C ASP A 103 9.09 13.94 -1.49
N THR A 104 10.06 14.18 -0.62
CA THR A 104 11.49 14.31 -0.95
C THR A 104 12.39 13.64 0.10
N ALA A 105 11.79 13.05 1.12
CA ALA A 105 12.47 12.36 2.20
C ALA A 105 12.63 10.91 1.78
N TYR A 106 13.81 10.34 2.00
CA TYR A 106 13.99 8.92 1.76
C TYR A 106 13.21 8.10 2.79
N ASP A 107 12.32 7.26 2.27
CA ASP A 107 11.69 6.19 3.03
C ASP A 107 12.09 4.80 2.49
N PRO A 108 12.25 3.78 3.36
CA PRO A 108 12.30 2.41 2.87
C PRO A 108 10.96 2.03 2.22
N ASN A 109 10.96 1.14 1.23
CA ASN A 109 9.72 0.64 0.61
C ASN A 109 8.63 0.32 1.62
N GLU A 110 7.44 0.82 1.35
CA GLU A 110 6.32 0.74 2.24
C GLU A 110 5.17 -0.09 1.69
N THR A 111 4.21 -0.42 2.55
CA THR A 111 3.11 -1.30 2.19
C THR A 111 1.78 -0.75 2.64
N LEU A 112 0.76 -0.94 1.80
CA LEU A 112 -0.64 -0.72 2.09
C LEU A 112 -1.45 -1.99 1.85
N THR A 113 -2.49 -2.19 2.65
CA THR A 113 -3.45 -3.28 2.43
C THR A 113 -4.67 -2.75 1.68
N LEU A 114 -5.04 -3.46 0.60
CA LEU A 114 -6.22 -3.20 -0.22
C LEU A 114 -7.26 -4.29 0.05
N THR A 115 -8.52 -3.91 0.25
CA THR A 115 -9.63 -4.86 0.43
C THR A 115 -10.83 -4.48 -0.43
N LEU A 116 -11.38 -5.44 -1.16
CA LEU A 116 -12.67 -5.30 -1.84
C LEU A 116 -13.83 -5.52 -0.87
N LYS A 117 -14.76 -4.56 -0.82
CA LYS A 117 -15.91 -4.56 0.08
C LYS A 117 -17.19 -4.14 -0.65
N ASN A 118 -18.32 -4.45 -0.03
CA ASN A 118 -19.65 -3.97 -0.42
C ASN A 118 -19.98 -4.19 -1.91
N PRO A 119 -19.91 -5.43 -2.43
CA PRO A 119 -20.32 -5.69 -3.80
C PRO A 119 -21.81 -5.38 -4.00
N THR A 120 -22.16 -4.91 -5.20
CA THR A 120 -23.55 -4.60 -5.58
C THR A 120 -23.95 -5.35 -6.86
N GLY A 121 -25.24 -5.30 -7.22
CA GLY A 121 -25.72 -5.86 -8.49
C GLY A 121 -25.72 -7.39 -8.55
N GLY A 122 -25.72 -8.07 -7.40
CA GLY A 122 -25.71 -9.54 -7.32
C GLY A 122 -24.33 -10.18 -7.49
N ALA A 123 -23.28 -9.38 -7.67
CA ALA A 123 -21.91 -9.88 -7.63
C ALA A 123 -21.48 -10.31 -6.22
N THR A 124 -20.52 -11.21 -6.16
CA THR A 124 -19.81 -11.59 -4.92
C THR A 124 -18.35 -11.11 -4.96
N ILE A 125 -17.66 -11.14 -3.82
CA ILE A 125 -16.20 -10.97 -3.80
C ILE A 125 -15.55 -12.33 -4.03
N GLY A 126 -14.58 -12.37 -4.96
CA GLY A 126 -13.83 -13.58 -5.28
C GLY A 126 -12.77 -13.94 -4.24
N THR A 127 -11.96 -14.96 -4.53
CA THR A 127 -10.94 -15.47 -3.60
C THR A 127 -9.81 -14.47 -3.36
N GLN A 128 -9.42 -13.72 -4.39
CA GLN A 128 -8.45 -12.61 -4.27
C GLN A 128 -9.14 -11.33 -3.80
N SER A 129 -9.66 -11.35 -2.58
CA SER A 129 -10.42 -10.25 -1.96
C SER A 129 -9.52 -9.17 -1.33
N ASN A 130 -8.26 -9.51 -1.06
CA ASN A 130 -7.24 -8.63 -0.51
C ASN A 130 -6.02 -8.59 -1.43
N ALA A 131 -5.28 -7.49 -1.39
CA ALA A 131 -3.98 -7.35 -2.03
C ALA A 131 -3.07 -6.42 -1.23
N THR A 132 -1.77 -6.58 -1.37
CA THR A 132 -0.77 -5.64 -0.85
C THR A 132 -0.32 -4.72 -1.96
N LEU A 133 -0.26 -3.43 -1.69
CA LEU A 133 0.40 -2.44 -2.54
C LEU A 133 1.73 -2.09 -1.91
N GLU A 134 2.82 -2.38 -2.60
CA GLU A 134 4.17 -1.92 -2.25
C GLU A 134 4.41 -0.55 -2.89
N ILE A 135 4.75 0.43 -2.04
CA ILE A 135 5.16 1.77 -2.42
C ILE A 135 6.68 1.76 -2.46
N VAL A 136 7.22 1.96 -3.65
CA VAL A 136 8.65 1.99 -3.93
C VAL A 136 9.08 3.44 -3.86
N ASP A 137 9.82 3.77 -2.82
CA ASP A 137 10.45 5.07 -2.65
C ASP A 137 11.36 5.36 -3.85
N ASN A 138 11.33 6.60 -4.31
CA ASN A 138 12.09 7.08 -5.46
C ASN A 138 13.15 8.12 -5.06
N ASP A 139 13.31 8.38 -3.75
CA ASP A 139 14.21 9.37 -3.22
C ASP A 139 15.58 8.76 -2.90
N THR A 140 16.61 9.61 -2.93
CA THR A 140 17.97 9.14 -2.70
C THR A 140 18.27 9.10 -1.22
N GLN A 141 18.53 7.91 -0.68
CA GLN A 141 18.97 7.76 0.71
C GLN A 141 20.17 8.66 1.01
N PRO A 142 20.06 9.60 1.97
CA PRO A 142 21.20 10.42 2.34
C PRO A 142 22.29 9.61 3.05
N GLU A 143 23.56 9.86 2.71
CA GLU A 143 24.73 9.21 3.35
C GLU A 143 24.73 9.32 4.88
N TRP A 144 24.21 10.43 5.41
CA TRP A 144 24.13 10.65 6.85
C TRP A 144 23.15 9.68 7.53
N LEU A 145 22.03 9.36 6.88
CA LEU A 145 21.02 8.44 7.39
C LEU A 145 21.56 7.00 7.39
N SER A 146 22.22 6.61 6.30
CA SER A 146 22.91 5.31 6.20
C SER A 146 23.94 5.13 7.33
N THR A 147 24.75 6.15 7.58
CA THR A 147 25.78 6.11 8.64
C THR A 147 25.14 5.97 10.04
N ILE A 148 24.09 6.74 10.34
CA ILE A 148 23.36 6.61 11.62
C ILE A 148 22.81 5.19 11.78
N ASN A 149 22.12 4.68 10.76
CA ASN A 149 21.46 3.37 10.82
C ASN A 149 22.46 2.21 10.92
N PHE A 150 23.65 2.35 10.35
CA PHE A 150 24.76 1.41 10.57
C PHE A 150 25.12 1.30 12.06
N HIS A 151 25.33 2.45 12.73
CA HIS A 151 25.68 2.45 14.16
C HIS A 151 24.54 2.00 15.06
N ARG A 152 23.29 2.39 14.76
CA ARG A 152 22.10 1.94 15.50
C ARG A 152 21.93 0.43 15.40
N THR A 153 22.13 -0.14 14.21
CA THR A 153 22.14 -1.61 14.01
C THR A 153 23.22 -2.29 14.85
N ALA A 154 24.45 -1.77 14.85
CA ALA A 154 25.53 -2.30 15.67
C ALA A 154 25.21 -2.26 17.18
N ALA A 155 24.46 -1.25 17.62
CA ALA A 155 23.96 -1.09 18.98
C ALA A 155 22.64 -1.84 19.28
N LYS A 156 22.07 -2.57 18.31
CA LYS A 156 20.74 -3.22 18.40
C LYS A 156 19.59 -2.26 18.72
N LEU A 157 19.68 -1.03 18.21
CA LEU A 157 18.63 -0.02 18.30
C LEU A 157 17.77 -0.04 17.02
N PRO A 158 16.48 0.32 17.09
CA PRO A 158 15.62 0.48 15.91
C PRO A 158 16.20 1.49 14.92
N LEU A 159 16.00 1.32 13.62
CA LEU A 159 16.44 2.30 12.62
C LEU A 159 15.64 3.61 12.74
N VAL A 160 16.26 4.71 12.32
CA VAL A 160 15.57 6.00 12.13
C VAL A 160 15.26 6.22 10.65
N ARG A 161 14.22 7.00 10.37
CA ARG A 161 13.83 7.45 9.02
C ARG A 161 14.27 8.89 8.80
N GLU A 162 14.31 9.33 7.55
CA GLU A 162 14.40 10.75 7.28
C GLU A 162 13.10 11.41 7.77
N ASN A 163 13.22 12.54 8.46
CA ASN A 163 12.07 13.33 8.81
C ASN A 163 12.33 14.73 8.23
N PRO A 164 11.54 15.18 7.24
CA PRO A 164 11.78 16.46 6.56
C PRO A 164 11.55 17.69 7.47
N ILE A 165 10.98 17.51 8.68
CA ILE A 165 10.80 18.55 9.70
C ILE A 165 12.06 18.73 10.56
N VAL A 166 13.08 17.88 10.40
CA VAL A 166 14.35 17.97 11.13
C VAL A 166 15.13 19.17 10.57
N GLU A 167 14.99 20.32 11.23
CA GLU A 167 15.73 21.53 10.88
C GLU A 167 17.25 21.23 10.77
N VAL A 168 17.96 22.02 9.96
CA VAL A 168 19.41 21.91 9.70
C VAL A 168 20.24 21.65 10.97
N GLY A 169 19.78 22.14 12.13
CA GLY A 169 20.38 21.90 13.43
C GLY A 169 20.33 20.45 13.91
N ALA A 170 19.23 19.72 13.74
CA ALA A 170 19.10 18.36 14.24
C ALA A 170 19.82 17.33 13.34
N VAL A 171 19.95 17.60 12.04
CA VAL A 171 20.87 16.87 11.15
C VAL A 171 22.34 17.09 11.56
N ALA A 172 22.71 18.32 11.95
CA ALA A 172 24.06 18.64 12.43
C ALA A 172 24.37 17.97 13.79
N HIS A 173 23.38 17.91 14.69
CA HIS A 173 23.48 17.22 15.98
C HIS A 173 23.66 15.70 15.81
N SER A 174 22.85 15.05 14.98
CA SER A 174 22.97 13.60 14.72
C SER A 174 24.29 13.24 14.03
N LYS A 175 24.79 14.07 13.09
CA LYS A 175 26.13 13.91 12.49
C LYS A 175 27.25 14.05 13.52
N TYR A 176 27.10 14.94 14.50
CA TYR A 176 28.04 15.13 15.60
C TYR A 176 28.07 13.93 16.57
N MET A 177 26.89 13.38 16.88
CA MET A 177 26.73 12.19 17.73
C MET A 177 27.37 10.94 17.12
N VAL A 178 27.22 10.76 15.80
CA VAL A 178 27.84 9.66 15.03
C VAL A 178 29.37 9.78 14.99
N LYS A 179 29.90 10.97 14.69
CA LYS A 179 31.36 11.19 14.59
C LYS A 179 32.07 10.96 15.93
N SER A 180 31.36 11.14 17.03
CA SER A 180 31.92 11.08 18.39
C SER A 180 31.84 9.68 19.02
N GLY A 181 31.25 8.69 18.33
CA GLY A 181 31.16 7.30 18.80
C GLY A 181 30.35 7.19 20.10
N ILE A 182 29.06 6.91 20.01
CA ILE A 182 28.22 6.84 21.21
C ILE A 182 28.67 5.66 22.09
N GLY A 183 29.31 6.03 23.18
CA GLY A 183 29.65 5.20 24.32
C GLY A 183 29.78 6.11 25.54
N SER A 184 28.64 6.45 26.13
CA SER A 184 28.47 6.86 27.55
C SER A 184 28.37 8.35 27.91
N THR A 185 28.87 9.33 27.15
CA THR A 185 28.64 10.77 27.43
C THR A 185 29.16 11.64 26.28
N HIS A 186 28.41 12.67 25.85
CA HIS A 186 28.96 13.76 25.04
C HIS A 186 28.79 15.10 25.76
N TYR A 187 29.86 15.91 25.78
CA TYR A 187 29.82 17.26 26.34
C TYR A 187 29.61 18.27 25.21
N GLU A 188 28.47 18.98 25.23
CA GLU A 188 28.14 20.08 24.33
C GLU A 188 28.68 21.43 24.84
N GLY A 189 29.90 21.44 25.36
CA GLY A 189 30.54 22.64 25.91
C GLY A 189 31.38 23.37 24.85
N PRO A 190 31.44 24.71 24.86
CA PRO A 190 32.34 25.51 23.99
C PRO A 190 33.84 25.18 24.11
N GLY A 191 34.23 24.42 25.13
CA GLY A 191 35.60 23.92 25.33
C GLY A 191 35.91 22.60 24.63
N ASN A 192 34.94 21.97 23.95
CA ASN A 192 35.16 20.78 23.14
C ASN A 192 35.59 21.19 21.73
N GLN A 193 36.69 20.64 21.21
CA GLN A 193 37.21 20.94 19.88
C GLN A 193 36.23 20.63 18.74
N TRP A 194 35.16 19.90 19.03
CA TRP A 194 34.12 19.52 18.08
C TRP A 194 32.79 20.27 18.28
N TYR A 195 32.70 21.17 19.27
CA TYR A 195 31.51 21.99 19.54
C TYR A 195 31.14 22.88 18.35
N THR A 196 29.84 22.93 18.04
CA THR A 196 29.25 23.98 17.19
C THR A 196 28.10 24.66 17.93
N PRO A 197 27.99 26.01 17.86
CA PRO A 197 26.85 26.73 18.42
C PRO A 197 25.49 26.24 17.89
N GLU A 198 25.46 25.76 16.64
CA GLU A 198 24.27 25.26 15.95
C GLU A 198 23.84 23.88 16.48
N GLY A 199 24.80 22.97 16.72
CA GLY A 199 24.52 21.64 17.30
C GLY A 199 24.02 21.71 18.74
N ALA A 200 24.51 22.66 19.53
CA ALA A 200 24.05 22.88 20.91
C ALA A 200 22.64 23.48 20.99
N LYS A 201 22.29 24.39 20.07
CA LYS A 201 20.90 24.90 19.95
C LYS A 201 19.92 23.79 19.56
N ALA A 202 20.34 22.90 18.67
CA ALA A 202 19.53 21.77 18.22
C ALA A 202 19.36 20.68 19.30
N GLY A 203 20.41 20.43 20.10
CA GLY A 203 20.33 19.53 21.25
C GLY A 203 19.36 20.03 22.33
N ALA A 204 19.27 21.34 22.51
CA ALA A 204 18.33 21.97 23.43
C ALA A 204 16.87 21.97 22.93
N SER A 205 16.63 21.75 21.62
CA SER A 205 15.30 21.67 21.01
C SER A 205 14.84 20.24 20.70
N GLY A 206 15.73 19.25 20.82
CA GLY A 206 15.41 17.83 20.71
C GLY A 206 14.70 17.33 21.97
N ASN A 207 13.79 16.35 21.81
CA ASN A 207 13.03 15.67 22.87
C ASN A 207 13.88 14.95 23.95
N VAL A 208 15.19 15.15 23.98
CA VAL A 208 16.13 14.47 24.86
C VAL A 208 16.18 15.21 26.20
N SER A 209 15.36 14.74 27.15
CA SER A 209 15.45 15.18 28.55
C SER A 209 16.66 14.53 29.22
N SER A 210 17.69 15.32 29.54
CA SER A 210 18.80 14.87 30.37
C SER A 210 18.40 14.90 31.86
N GLY A 211 18.06 13.73 32.42
CA GLY A 211 18.03 13.55 33.87
C GLY A 211 19.44 13.28 34.40
N TYR A 212 19.83 13.89 35.51
CA TYR A 212 21.08 13.59 36.23
C TYR A 212 21.08 12.13 36.70
N GLY A 213 21.58 11.21 35.86
CA GLY A 213 21.67 9.78 36.16
C GLY A 213 21.68 8.91 34.90
N LEU A 214 22.84 8.87 34.22
CA LEU A 214 23.36 7.83 33.29
C LEU A 214 22.44 7.05 32.31
N ASN A 215 21.20 7.45 32.06
CA ASN A 215 20.39 6.88 30.99
C ASN A 215 19.81 8.00 30.13
N THR A 216 20.30 8.14 28.90
CA THR A 216 19.63 8.90 27.85
C THR A 216 18.62 7.96 27.19
N THR A 217 17.33 8.18 27.42
CA THR A 217 16.26 7.52 26.68
C THR A 217 15.90 8.38 25.47
N ASP A 218 16.12 7.81 24.29
CA ASP A 218 15.48 8.21 23.03
C ASP A 218 13.99 7.84 23.17
N VAL A 219 13.09 8.81 23.08
CA VAL A 219 11.63 8.61 23.29
C VAL A 219 10.83 8.70 21.99
N ASP A 220 11.52 8.66 20.84
CA ASP A 220 10.90 8.44 19.53
C ASP A 220 10.79 6.95 19.19
#